data_AF-A0A1M4U2W1-F1
#
_entry.id   AF-A0A1M4U2W1-F1
#
_cell.length_a   1.000
_cell.length_b   1.000
_cell.length_c   1.000
_cell.angle_alpha   90.00
_cell.angle_beta   90.00
_cell.angle_gamma   90.00
#
_symmetry.space_group_name_H-M   'P 1'
#
loop_
_entity.id
_entity.type
_entity.pdbx_description
1 polymer ?
#
loop_
_entity_poly.entity_id
_entity_poly.type
_entity_poly.pdbx_seq_one_letter_code
_entity_poly.pdbx_strand_id
1 'polypeptide(L)'
;MDCSRPPKASPQPAASGSRKLQQQLRELREHWRQVDRANAPNAHLWKRFDEAASKAHAIVEEWLVKVKAEAAEHKAERNRLLDEFIAWGKAHAEEANQDLKGLQRQLQQWNNRWRNAGHVSDKLYTGLQERWKAAHDAIAAPVEQAQKESIAIRRSLIEEAQQLASAAELNINAVKNLQQRWQAQAHTVSIDRKQEQKLWEAFRKPLDDAFNRKSSQREQQATAPLSAHDQAVLQASAAVEEAIRNGDVAAIREAVQALEQASRQGAAAEAPAASSTPTATATATDAASETAATGTPEADTTAVAAATDETTATTTEAAPAPVAAPAPAKPLIARRGDDRPGQPRSSLGAAVPSRERDGQKGKGREGRDGRDSRDGRERRAPVGSERAPRAATPRLGDKAFRAQRNALENAQLALRKLASQAHGESLVQLLDAWQKRDAATVPPAAQLGKKISNAQWTQWQQAIGGSAADASAAQQALLRLEIAAEVPTPAEALPQRRALQLQLLTQKHAASPVETWQADVGKVLAAPADDDSSKRLQNALKALLRK
;
A
#
# COMPACT_ATOMS: atom_id res chain seq x y z
N MET A 1 -19.61 0.68 56.27
CA MET A 1 -20.35 1.78 55.64
C MET A 1 -21.24 1.16 54.58
N ASP A 2 -22.55 1.27 54.75
CA ASP A 2 -23.49 0.34 54.15
C ASP A 2 -24.10 0.81 52.82
N CYS A 3 -24.56 -0.15 52.02
CA CYS A 3 -25.03 0.09 50.66
C CYS A 3 -26.47 0.60 50.63
N SER A 4 -26.67 1.92 50.54
CA SER A 4 -28.01 2.49 50.31
C SER A 4 -28.41 2.45 48.84
N ARG A 5 -29.04 1.34 48.44
CA ARG A 5 -29.64 1.15 47.11
C ARG A 5 -31.02 1.82 47.08
N PRO A 6 -31.37 2.64 46.05
CA PRO A 6 -32.72 3.19 45.96
C PRO A 6 -33.76 2.07 45.81
N PRO A 7 -34.93 2.17 46.46
CA PRO A 7 -35.96 1.14 46.38
C PRO A 7 -36.48 1.03 44.95
N LYS A 8 -36.58 -0.20 44.44
CA LYS A 8 -37.27 -0.47 43.18
C LYS A 8 -38.72 -0.01 43.29
N ALA A 9 -39.21 0.71 42.29
CA ALA A 9 -40.63 0.98 42.16
C ALA A 9 -41.40 -0.35 42.10
N SER A 10 -42.24 -0.61 43.11
CA SER A 10 -43.16 -1.73 43.10
C SER A 10 -44.20 -1.50 41.99
N PRO A 11 -44.60 -2.53 41.23
CA PRO A 11 -45.68 -2.39 40.26
C PRO A 11 -46.96 -1.97 41.01
N GLN A 12 -47.56 -0.85 40.62
CA GLN A 12 -48.84 -0.43 41.19
C GLN A 12 -49.86 -1.55 40.99
N PRO A 13 -50.54 -2.03 42.06
CA PRO A 13 -51.65 -2.96 41.90
C PRO A 13 -52.75 -2.26 41.09
N ALA A 14 -53.09 -2.82 39.94
CA ALA A 14 -53.97 -2.18 38.97
C ALA A 14 -55.31 -1.76 39.58
N ALA A 15 -55.89 -0.66 39.10
CA ALA A 15 -57.15 -0.08 39.60
C ALA A 15 -58.37 -1.03 39.52
N SER A 16 -58.25 -2.17 38.83
CA SER A 16 -59.20 -3.28 38.89
C SER A 16 -59.25 -3.94 40.28
N GLY A 17 -58.13 -3.99 41.01
CA GLY A 17 -58.01 -4.62 42.33
C GLY A 17 -58.83 -3.92 43.41
N SER A 18 -58.85 -2.59 43.44
CA SER A 18 -59.60 -1.81 44.44
C SER A 18 -61.11 -1.78 44.18
N ARG A 19 -61.54 -1.64 42.91
CA ARG A 19 -62.97 -1.78 42.55
C ARG A 19 -63.47 -3.19 42.85
N LYS A 20 -62.65 -4.22 42.58
CA LYS A 20 -62.93 -5.61 42.98
C LYS A 20 -62.98 -5.77 44.50
N LEU A 21 -62.08 -5.12 45.26
CA LEU A 21 -62.09 -5.15 46.72
C LEU A 21 -63.34 -4.48 47.31
N GLN A 22 -63.81 -3.36 46.74
CA GLN A 22 -65.09 -2.73 47.12
C GLN A 22 -66.30 -3.63 46.82
N GLN A 23 -66.28 -4.31 45.67
CA GLN A 23 -67.30 -5.31 45.31
C GLN A 23 -67.29 -6.49 46.29
N GLN A 24 -66.12 -7.08 46.56
CA GLN A 24 -65.95 -8.16 47.52
C GLN A 24 -66.35 -7.77 48.94
N LEU A 25 -66.08 -6.53 49.37
CA LEU A 25 -66.47 -6.02 50.69
C LEU A 25 -68.00 -5.83 50.80
N ARG A 26 -68.64 -5.39 49.71
CA ARG A 26 -70.10 -5.30 49.61
C ARG A 26 -70.74 -6.69 49.59
N GLU A 27 -70.21 -7.60 48.79
CA GLU A 27 -70.60 -9.00 48.74
C GLU A 27 -70.48 -9.63 50.13
N LEU A 28 -69.36 -9.44 50.85
CA LEU A 28 -69.20 -9.99 52.21
C LEU A 28 -70.25 -9.45 53.18
N ARG A 29 -70.61 -8.16 53.09
CA ARG A 29 -71.70 -7.55 53.87
C ARG A 29 -73.06 -8.13 53.54
N GLU A 30 -73.33 -8.41 52.27
CA GLU A 30 -74.58 -9.03 51.81
C GLU A 30 -74.65 -10.52 52.21
N HIS A 31 -73.56 -11.28 52.09
CA HIS A 31 -73.47 -12.67 52.57
C HIS A 31 -73.62 -12.77 54.09
N TRP A 32 -72.98 -11.89 54.87
CA TRP A 32 -73.16 -11.89 56.33
C TRP A 32 -74.60 -11.61 56.72
N ARG A 33 -75.29 -10.65 56.08
CA ARG A 33 -76.73 -10.40 56.30
C ARG A 33 -77.61 -11.62 55.98
N GLN A 34 -77.22 -12.46 55.01
CA GLN A 34 -77.92 -13.71 54.71
C GLN A 34 -77.72 -14.76 55.82
N VAL A 35 -76.49 -14.89 56.33
CA VAL A 35 -76.15 -15.84 57.41
C VAL A 35 -76.77 -15.45 58.76
N ASP A 36 -76.80 -14.15 59.09
CA ASP A 36 -77.40 -13.62 60.32
C ASP A 36 -78.94 -13.75 60.31
N ARG A 37 -79.57 -13.84 59.13
CA ARG A 37 -81.01 -14.11 58.98
C ARG A 37 -81.41 -15.57 59.23
N ALA A 38 -80.43 -16.48 59.26
CA ALA A 38 -80.64 -17.93 59.41
C ALA A 38 -80.21 -18.48 60.79
N ASN A 39 -79.69 -17.64 61.68
CA ASN A 39 -79.15 -18.02 62.99
C ASN A 39 -79.67 -17.09 64.11
N ALA A 40 -79.43 -17.45 65.37
CA ALA A 40 -79.72 -16.57 66.49
C ALA A 40 -78.90 -15.25 66.40
N PRO A 41 -79.49 -14.08 66.68
CA PRO A 41 -78.92 -12.78 66.33
C PRO A 41 -77.65 -12.46 67.14
N ASN A 42 -76.49 -12.52 66.49
CA ASN A 42 -75.18 -12.31 67.12
C ASN A 42 -74.70 -10.85 66.97
N ALA A 43 -75.45 -9.92 67.57
CA ALA A 43 -75.27 -8.47 67.39
C ALA A 43 -73.82 -7.96 67.66
N HIS A 44 -73.06 -8.60 68.54
CA HIS A 44 -71.66 -8.26 68.80
C HIS A 44 -70.71 -8.64 67.64
N LEU A 45 -70.93 -9.77 66.97
CA LEU A 45 -70.13 -10.19 65.82
C LEU A 45 -70.41 -9.29 64.61
N TRP A 46 -71.68 -8.95 64.37
CA TRP A 46 -72.06 -7.98 63.33
C TRP A 46 -71.40 -6.62 63.55
N LYS A 47 -71.41 -6.07 64.77
CA LYS A 47 -70.73 -4.79 65.08
C LYS A 47 -69.23 -4.85 64.77
N ARG A 48 -68.52 -5.89 65.25
CA ARG A 48 -67.09 -6.08 64.97
C ARG A 48 -66.78 -6.22 63.48
N PHE A 49 -67.65 -6.89 62.73
CA PHE A 49 -67.52 -7.04 61.28
C PHE A 49 -67.79 -5.72 60.55
N ASP A 50 -68.85 -4.99 60.89
CA ASP A 50 -69.19 -3.73 60.22
C ASP A 50 -68.21 -2.60 60.56
N GLU A 51 -67.64 -2.59 61.78
CA GLU A 51 -66.50 -1.75 62.14
C GLU A 51 -65.27 -2.07 61.28
N ALA A 52 -64.94 -3.35 61.06
CA ALA A 52 -63.82 -3.77 60.23
C ALA A 52 -64.05 -3.42 58.75
N ALA A 53 -65.27 -3.62 58.24
CA ALA A 53 -65.65 -3.25 56.88
C ALA A 53 -65.67 -1.73 56.67
N SER A 54 -66.09 -0.95 57.67
CA SER A 54 -66.05 0.51 57.60
C SER A 54 -64.62 1.05 57.65
N LYS A 55 -63.74 0.46 58.45
CA LYS A 55 -62.28 0.74 58.44
C LYS A 55 -61.66 0.43 57.07
N ALA A 56 -61.98 -0.72 56.48
CA ALA A 56 -61.52 -1.07 55.13
C ALA A 56 -62.04 -0.10 54.05
N HIS A 57 -63.30 0.31 54.13
CA HIS A 57 -63.89 1.29 53.20
C HIS A 57 -63.19 2.66 53.29
N ALA A 58 -62.90 3.15 54.50
CA ALA A 58 -62.18 4.41 54.69
C ALA A 58 -60.80 4.41 54.01
N ILE A 59 -60.04 3.31 54.15
CA ILE A 59 -58.73 3.14 53.49
C ILE A 59 -58.85 3.19 51.97
N VAL A 60 -59.90 2.56 51.39
CA VAL A 60 -60.11 2.58 49.93
C VAL A 60 -60.55 3.96 49.43
N GLU A 61 -61.37 4.70 50.17
CA GLU A 61 -61.73 6.07 49.81
C GLU A 61 -60.52 7.01 49.86
N GLU A 62 -59.68 6.94 50.90
CA GLU A 62 -58.42 7.68 50.93
C GLU A 62 -57.52 7.35 49.73
N TRP A 63 -57.43 6.07 49.36
CA TRP A 63 -56.66 5.63 48.19
C TRP A 63 -57.29 6.13 46.88
N LEU A 64 -58.62 6.12 46.74
CA LEU A 64 -59.31 6.67 45.57
C LEU A 64 -59.12 8.17 45.43
N VAL A 65 -59.07 8.91 46.54
CA VAL A 65 -58.73 10.34 46.56
C VAL A 65 -57.28 10.54 46.10
N LYS A 66 -56.33 9.76 46.64
CA LYS A 66 -54.90 9.79 46.23
C LYS A 66 -54.74 9.51 44.72
N VAL A 67 -55.35 8.44 44.20
CA VAL A 67 -55.28 8.09 42.76
C VAL A 67 -55.93 9.17 41.87
N LYS A 68 -57.02 9.80 42.30
CA LYS A 68 -57.62 10.94 41.57
C LYS A 68 -56.70 12.16 41.56
N ALA A 69 -56.01 12.43 42.67
CA ALA A 69 -55.02 13.51 42.77
C ALA A 69 -53.82 13.24 41.85
N GLU A 70 -53.20 12.06 41.95
CA GLU A 70 -52.09 11.63 41.08
C GLU A 70 -52.46 11.72 39.59
N ALA A 71 -53.65 11.25 39.20
CA ALA A 71 -54.13 11.35 37.82
C ALA A 71 -54.37 12.81 37.35
N ALA A 72 -54.76 13.71 38.26
CA ALA A 72 -54.91 15.13 37.98
C ALA A 72 -53.54 15.83 37.85
N GLU A 73 -52.58 15.47 38.71
CA GLU A 73 -51.19 15.94 38.67
C GLU A 73 -50.50 15.50 37.38
N HIS A 74 -50.58 14.22 37.00
CA HIS A 74 -50.02 13.71 35.74
C HIS A 74 -50.66 14.34 34.50
N LYS A 75 -51.97 14.65 34.55
CA LYS A 75 -52.64 15.43 33.50
C LYS A 75 -52.09 16.85 33.45
N ALA A 76 -51.91 17.53 34.59
CA ALA A 76 -51.37 18.88 34.65
C ALA A 76 -49.91 18.93 34.15
N GLU A 77 -49.08 17.98 34.59
CA GLU A 77 -47.69 17.78 34.15
C GLU A 77 -47.61 17.65 32.63
N ARG A 78 -48.42 16.78 32.00
CA ARG A 78 -48.39 16.59 30.55
C ARG A 78 -48.85 17.82 29.76
N ASN A 79 -49.87 18.55 30.23
CA ASN A 79 -50.28 19.79 29.57
C ASN A 79 -49.18 20.85 29.69
N ARG A 80 -48.63 21.04 30.88
CA ARG A 80 -47.50 21.95 31.11
C ARG A 80 -46.29 21.60 30.24
N LEU A 81 -45.94 20.32 30.11
CA LEU A 81 -44.82 19.86 29.27
C LEU A 81 -45.08 20.16 27.79
N LEU A 82 -46.31 19.97 27.30
CA LEU A 82 -46.72 20.34 25.94
C LEU A 82 -46.63 21.86 25.72
N ASP A 83 -47.11 22.66 26.66
CA ASP A 83 -47.07 24.13 26.58
C ASP A 83 -45.63 24.67 26.63
N GLU A 84 -44.80 24.15 27.56
CA GLU A 84 -43.36 24.44 27.63
C GLU A 84 -42.65 24.06 26.31
N PHE A 85 -42.99 22.92 25.71
CA PHE A 85 -42.40 22.46 24.45
C PHE A 85 -42.80 23.33 23.25
N ILE A 86 -44.08 23.73 23.16
CA ILE A 86 -44.55 24.64 22.10
C ILE A 86 -43.93 26.03 22.26
N ALA A 87 -43.81 26.54 23.48
CA ALA A 87 -43.17 27.83 23.76
C ALA A 87 -41.67 27.78 23.45
N TRP A 88 -40.97 26.72 23.86
CA TRP A 88 -39.58 26.46 23.52
C TRP A 88 -39.37 26.41 21.99
N GLY A 89 -40.20 25.64 21.27
CA GLY A 89 -40.10 25.51 19.82
C GLY A 89 -40.28 26.83 19.07
N LYS A 90 -41.20 27.69 19.53
CA LYS A 90 -41.38 29.05 18.97
C LYS A 90 -40.17 29.95 19.23
N ALA A 91 -39.60 29.90 20.44
CA ALA A 91 -38.46 30.72 20.80
C ALA A 91 -37.18 30.34 20.02
N HIS A 92 -37.00 29.05 19.72
CA HIS A 92 -35.80 28.53 19.03
C HIS A 92 -35.99 28.37 17.51
N ALA A 93 -37.08 28.88 16.92
CA ALA A 93 -37.38 28.70 15.49
C ALA A 93 -36.34 29.37 14.56
N GLU A 94 -35.80 30.53 14.96
CA GLU A 94 -34.74 31.23 14.22
C GLU A 94 -33.36 30.58 14.41
N GLU A 95 -33.05 30.16 15.64
CA GLU A 95 -31.80 29.49 16.00
C GLU A 95 -31.68 28.06 15.43
N ALA A 96 -32.82 27.40 15.21
CA ALA A 96 -32.93 26.07 14.62
C ALA A 96 -32.18 25.93 13.30
N ASN A 97 -32.21 26.97 12.46
CA ASN A 97 -31.54 26.98 11.16
C ASN A 97 -30.00 27.06 11.26
N GLN A 98 -29.47 27.44 12.43
CA GLN A 98 -28.02 27.55 12.67
C GLN A 98 -27.44 26.28 13.32
N ASP A 99 -28.12 25.68 14.31
CA ASP A 99 -27.69 24.42 14.94
C ASP A 99 -28.76 23.31 14.89
N LEU A 100 -28.93 22.73 13.70
CA LEU A 100 -29.78 21.57 13.45
C LEU A 100 -29.42 20.35 14.34
N LYS A 101 -28.13 20.19 14.72
CA LYS A 101 -27.66 19.06 15.54
C LYS A 101 -28.00 19.26 17.00
N GLY A 102 -27.91 20.49 17.52
CA GLY A 102 -28.42 20.90 18.82
C GLY A 102 -29.92 20.72 18.90
N LEU A 103 -30.68 21.23 17.92
CA LEU A 103 -32.13 21.07 17.85
C LEU A 103 -32.56 19.59 17.90
N GLN A 104 -31.92 18.73 17.10
CA GLN A 104 -32.21 17.29 17.09
C GLN A 104 -31.94 16.63 18.46
N ARG A 105 -30.88 17.03 19.18
CA ARG A 105 -30.61 16.54 20.55
C ARG A 105 -31.67 17.00 21.53
N GLN A 106 -32.09 18.26 21.47
CA GLN A 106 -33.13 18.81 22.35
C GLN A 106 -34.48 18.13 22.09
N LEU A 107 -34.88 17.89 20.84
CA LEU A 107 -36.07 17.09 20.48
C LEU A 107 -36.04 15.68 21.10
N GLN A 108 -34.89 15.01 21.15
CA GLN A 108 -34.79 13.71 21.83
C GLN A 108 -34.94 13.82 23.36
N GLN A 109 -34.40 14.88 23.98
CA GLN A 109 -34.60 15.14 25.41
C GLN A 109 -36.08 15.42 25.75
N TRP A 110 -36.76 16.22 24.94
CA TRP A 110 -38.19 16.48 25.06
C TRP A 110 -39.03 15.21 24.91
N ASN A 111 -38.74 14.38 23.90
CA ASN A 111 -39.38 13.08 23.74
C ASN A 111 -39.15 12.13 24.93
N ASN A 112 -37.98 12.18 25.58
CA ASN A 112 -37.71 11.41 26.79
C ASN A 112 -38.48 11.95 28.00
N ARG A 113 -38.56 13.28 28.19
CA ARG A 113 -39.42 13.90 29.21
C ARG A 113 -40.88 13.49 29.00
N TRP A 114 -41.39 13.52 27.77
CA TRP A 114 -42.77 13.14 27.44
C TRP A 114 -43.09 11.67 27.73
N ARG A 115 -42.14 10.76 27.48
CA ARG A 115 -42.27 9.33 27.81
C ARG A 115 -42.24 9.09 29.32
N ASN A 116 -41.45 9.86 30.06
CA ASN A 116 -41.24 9.69 31.50
C ASN A 116 -42.29 10.41 32.37
N ALA A 117 -43.09 11.31 31.80
CA ALA A 117 -44.22 11.95 32.48
C ALA A 117 -45.26 10.91 32.95
N GLY A 118 -46.03 11.23 33.99
CA GLY A 118 -46.92 10.28 34.64
C GLY A 118 -48.04 9.70 33.76
N HIS A 119 -48.69 8.65 34.26
CA HIS A 119 -49.76 7.94 33.53
C HIS A 119 -51.08 8.72 33.57
N VAL A 120 -51.83 8.71 32.47
CA VAL A 120 -53.14 9.34 32.32
C VAL A 120 -54.04 8.38 31.55
N SER A 121 -55.36 8.46 31.73
CA SER A 121 -56.32 7.60 31.04
C SER A 121 -56.16 7.66 29.51
N ASP A 122 -56.33 6.51 28.86
CA ASP A 122 -56.04 6.30 27.44
C ASP A 122 -56.69 7.35 26.51
N LYS A 123 -57.98 7.64 26.72
CA LYS A 123 -58.73 8.67 25.96
C LYS A 123 -58.17 10.10 26.09
N LEU A 124 -57.55 10.44 27.22
CA LEU A 124 -56.87 11.73 27.39
C LEU A 124 -55.46 11.67 26.81
N TYR A 125 -54.78 10.53 26.96
CA TYR A 125 -53.45 10.32 26.41
C TYR A 125 -53.44 10.39 24.88
N THR A 126 -54.42 9.80 24.17
CA THR A 126 -54.50 9.86 22.70
C THR A 126 -54.61 11.30 22.19
N GLY A 127 -55.56 12.09 22.70
CA GLY A 127 -55.73 13.50 22.29
C GLY A 127 -54.54 14.39 22.67
N LEU A 128 -53.86 14.10 23.78
CA LEU A 128 -52.60 14.75 24.14
C LEU A 128 -51.45 14.33 23.22
N GLN A 129 -51.37 13.06 22.84
CA GLN A 129 -50.35 12.48 21.97
C GLN A 129 -50.46 13.00 20.53
N GLU A 130 -51.67 13.25 20.02
CA GLU A 130 -51.89 13.90 18.73
C GLU A 130 -51.36 15.35 18.72
N ARG A 131 -51.68 16.13 19.76
CA ARG A 131 -51.15 17.50 19.92
C ARG A 131 -49.62 17.52 20.09
N TRP A 132 -49.08 16.57 20.87
CA TRP A 132 -47.64 16.39 21.02
C TRP A 132 -46.95 16.12 19.68
N LYS A 133 -47.47 15.19 18.87
CA LYS A 133 -46.95 14.89 17.53
C LYS A 133 -47.02 16.12 16.63
N ALA A 134 -48.17 16.79 16.54
CA ALA A 134 -48.32 17.97 15.70
C ALA A 134 -47.33 19.10 16.07
N ALA A 135 -47.11 19.34 17.37
CA ALA A 135 -46.09 20.28 17.83
C ALA A 135 -44.66 19.80 17.51
N HIS A 136 -44.38 18.51 17.73
CA HIS A 136 -43.07 17.91 17.49
C HIS A 136 -42.68 17.99 16.03
N ASP A 137 -43.59 17.61 15.13
CA ASP A 137 -43.34 17.54 13.69
C ASP A 137 -43.20 18.95 13.10
N ALA A 138 -43.94 19.95 13.62
CA ALA A 138 -43.74 21.35 13.28
C ALA A 138 -42.35 21.89 13.68
N ILE A 139 -41.82 21.49 14.84
CA ILE A 139 -40.48 21.91 15.30
C ILE A 139 -39.36 21.09 14.62
N ALA A 140 -39.63 19.84 14.23
CA ALA A 140 -38.69 18.99 13.51
C ALA A 140 -38.59 19.31 12.01
N ALA A 141 -39.59 19.98 11.43
CA ALA A 141 -39.67 20.26 9.99
C ALA A 141 -38.39 20.87 9.36
N PRO A 142 -37.68 21.85 9.97
CA PRO A 142 -36.44 22.38 9.41
C PRO A 142 -35.33 21.31 9.32
N VAL A 143 -35.24 20.41 10.30
CA VAL A 143 -34.26 19.31 10.31
C VAL A 143 -34.58 18.31 9.21
N GLU A 144 -35.85 17.96 9.03
CA GLU A 144 -36.27 17.07 7.93
C GLU A 144 -36.05 17.70 6.56
N GLN A 145 -36.32 19.01 6.41
CA GLN A 145 -36.11 19.72 5.16
C GLN A 145 -34.61 19.76 4.81
N ALA A 146 -33.73 20.13 5.75
CA ALA A 146 -32.29 20.12 5.56
C ALA A 146 -31.75 18.72 5.22
N GLN A 147 -32.32 17.65 5.80
CA GLN A 147 -32.02 16.27 5.42
C GLN A 147 -32.45 15.97 3.98
N LYS A 148 -33.69 16.30 3.60
CA LYS A 148 -34.22 16.10 2.23
C LYS A 148 -33.37 16.84 1.18
N GLU A 149 -32.97 18.08 1.47
CA GLU A 149 -32.10 18.90 0.63
C GLU A 149 -30.68 18.30 0.52
N SER A 150 -30.07 17.88 1.64
CA SER A 150 -28.77 17.20 1.60
C SER A 150 -28.82 15.89 0.79
N ILE A 151 -29.90 15.11 0.91
CA ILE A 151 -30.12 13.91 0.08
C ILE A 151 -30.24 14.25 -1.40
N ALA A 152 -30.95 15.33 -1.75
CA ALA A 152 -31.09 15.78 -3.14
C ALA A 152 -29.74 16.21 -3.73
N ILE A 153 -28.94 17.00 -2.99
CA ILE A 153 -27.59 17.41 -3.40
C ILE A 153 -26.66 16.19 -3.54
N ARG A 154 -26.72 15.22 -2.61
CA ARG A 154 -25.94 13.97 -2.73
C ARG A 154 -26.37 13.16 -3.96
N ARG A 155 -27.65 13.18 -4.35
CA ARG A 155 -28.13 12.55 -5.60
C ARG A 155 -27.60 13.25 -6.85
N SER A 156 -27.61 14.59 -6.92
CA SER A 156 -27.02 15.29 -8.07
C SER A 156 -25.50 15.04 -8.18
N LEU A 157 -24.79 14.93 -7.05
CA LEU A 157 -23.37 14.54 -7.05
C LEU A 157 -23.14 13.10 -7.56
N ILE A 158 -24.10 12.18 -7.38
CA ILE A 158 -24.05 10.83 -7.97
C ILE A 158 -24.25 10.88 -9.49
N GLU A 159 -25.18 11.71 -9.97
CA GLU A 159 -25.42 11.92 -11.40
C GLU A 159 -24.19 12.55 -12.08
N GLU A 160 -23.57 13.56 -11.46
CA GLU A 160 -22.28 14.11 -11.90
C GLU A 160 -21.15 13.05 -11.90
N ALA A 161 -21.09 12.17 -10.89
CA ALA A 161 -20.12 11.06 -10.85
C ALA A 161 -20.31 10.08 -12.01
N GLN A 162 -21.57 9.76 -12.35
CA GLN A 162 -21.91 8.89 -13.47
C GLN A 162 -21.53 9.52 -14.82
N GLN A 163 -21.80 10.81 -15.00
CA GLN A 163 -21.38 11.55 -16.19
C GLN A 163 -19.85 11.52 -16.36
N LEU A 164 -19.10 11.84 -15.30
CA LEU A 164 -17.62 11.79 -15.33
C LEU A 164 -17.07 10.37 -15.57
N ALA A 165 -17.76 9.31 -15.13
CA ALA A 165 -17.39 7.92 -15.37
C ALA A 165 -17.74 7.40 -16.78
N SER A 166 -18.75 8.01 -17.42
CA SER A 166 -19.12 7.73 -18.81
C SER A 166 -18.20 8.41 -19.83
N ALA A 167 -17.48 9.46 -19.44
CA ALA A 167 -16.54 10.16 -20.30
C ALA A 167 -15.40 9.23 -20.79
N ALA A 168 -15.00 9.39 -22.06
CA ALA A 168 -13.93 8.60 -22.66
C ALA A 168 -12.58 8.81 -21.95
N GLU A 169 -12.30 10.05 -21.54
CA GLU A 169 -11.11 10.39 -20.75
C GLU A 169 -11.46 10.73 -19.30
N LEU A 170 -10.96 9.94 -18.36
CA LEU A 170 -11.17 10.18 -16.93
C LEU A 170 -10.35 11.38 -16.42
N ASN A 171 -11.00 12.52 -16.24
CA ASN A 171 -10.42 13.75 -15.70
C ASN A 171 -10.27 13.68 -14.16
N ILE A 172 -9.05 13.42 -13.72
CA ILE A 172 -8.71 13.20 -12.30
C ILE A 172 -9.01 14.43 -11.41
N ASN A 173 -8.88 15.65 -11.94
CA ASN A 173 -9.11 16.87 -11.17
C ASN A 173 -10.61 17.12 -10.95
N ALA A 174 -11.45 16.84 -11.95
CA ALA A 174 -12.90 16.87 -11.79
C ALA A 174 -13.38 15.88 -10.71
N VAL A 175 -12.84 14.65 -10.72
CA VAL A 175 -13.14 13.63 -9.69
C VAL A 175 -12.72 14.09 -8.30
N LYS A 176 -11.52 14.68 -8.13
CA LYS A 176 -11.07 15.23 -6.84
C LYS A 176 -11.99 16.34 -6.33
N ASN A 177 -12.38 17.28 -7.19
CA ASN A 177 -13.30 18.37 -6.82
C ASN A 177 -14.69 17.82 -6.42
N LEU A 178 -15.17 16.79 -7.12
CA LEU A 178 -16.42 16.12 -6.79
C LEU A 178 -16.36 15.39 -5.44
N GLN A 179 -15.25 14.70 -5.14
CA GLN A 179 -15.01 14.07 -3.83
C GLN A 179 -14.95 15.10 -2.68
N GLN A 180 -14.34 16.27 -2.91
CA GLN A 180 -14.34 17.37 -1.92
C GLN A 180 -15.74 17.93 -1.68
N ARG A 181 -16.53 18.15 -2.76
CA ARG A 181 -17.95 18.57 -2.65
C ARG A 181 -18.78 17.54 -1.89
N TRP A 182 -18.58 16.25 -2.17
CA TRP A 182 -19.21 15.16 -1.42
C TRP A 182 -18.85 15.20 0.07
N GLN A 183 -17.57 15.31 0.40
CA GLN A 183 -17.10 15.35 1.79
C GLN A 183 -17.66 16.56 2.55
N ALA A 184 -17.74 17.73 1.91
CA ALA A 184 -18.37 18.91 2.50
C ALA A 184 -19.85 18.64 2.83
N GLN A 185 -20.61 18.07 1.88
CA GLN A 185 -22.02 17.72 2.06
C GLN A 185 -22.27 16.54 3.01
N ALA A 186 -21.25 15.71 3.27
CA ALA A 186 -21.29 14.66 4.29
C ALA A 186 -21.28 15.24 5.72
N HIS A 187 -20.57 16.34 5.94
CA HIS A 187 -20.39 16.91 7.28
C HIS A 187 -21.50 17.87 7.72
N THR A 188 -22.24 18.48 6.78
CA THR A 188 -23.32 19.44 7.08
C THR A 188 -24.45 18.80 7.90
N VAL A 189 -25.22 17.90 7.27
CA VAL A 189 -26.41 17.28 7.85
C VAL A 189 -26.19 15.78 8.06
N SER A 190 -26.51 15.31 9.27
CA SER A 190 -26.50 13.89 9.62
C SER A 190 -27.74 13.19 9.04
N ILE A 191 -27.52 12.11 8.28
CA ILE A 191 -28.56 11.28 7.65
C ILE A 191 -28.55 9.89 8.33
N ASP A 192 -29.60 9.08 8.16
CA ASP A 192 -29.55 7.67 8.55
C ASP A 192 -28.36 6.93 7.90
N ARG A 193 -27.68 6.11 8.71
CA ARG A 193 -26.45 5.41 8.33
C ARG A 193 -26.65 4.47 7.14
N LYS A 194 -27.80 3.77 7.03
CA LYS A 194 -28.03 2.84 5.90
C LYS A 194 -28.28 3.61 4.61
N GLN A 195 -29.01 4.72 4.69
CA GLN A 195 -29.23 5.60 3.54
C GLN A 195 -27.93 6.26 3.08
N GLU A 196 -27.09 6.72 4.01
CA GLU A 196 -25.76 7.27 3.71
C GLU A 196 -24.84 6.23 3.04
N GLN A 197 -24.80 4.99 3.55
CA GLN A 197 -24.05 3.89 2.92
C GLN A 197 -24.50 3.65 1.48
N LYS A 198 -25.81 3.55 1.24
CA LYS A 198 -26.36 3.35 -0.12
C LYS A 198 -26.04 4.50 -1.07
N LEU A 199 -26.09 5.75 -0.59
CA LEU A 199 -25.72 6.93 -1.37
C LEU A 199 -24.21 6.95 -1.69
N TRP A 200 -23.36 6.59 -0.72
CA TRP A 200 -21.91 6.51 -0.91
C TRP A 200 -21.50 5.41 -1.88
N GLU A 201 -22.10 4.23 -1.81
CA GLU A 201 -21.86 3.14 -2.77
C GLU A 201 -22.28 3.55 -4.19
N ALA A 202 -23.44 4.19 -4.33
CA ALA A 202 -23.92 4.71 -5.61
C ALA A 202 -23.03 5.82 -6.19
N PHE A 203 -22.42 6.66 -5.34
CA PHE A 203 -21.46 7.69 -5.75
C PHE A 203 -20.11 7.09 -6.17
N ARG A 204 -19.60 6.15 -5.37
CA ARG A 204 -18.25 5.61 -5.53
C ARG A 204 -18.15 4.61 -6.70
N LYS A 205 -19.13 3.71 -6.84
CA LYS A 205 -19.13 2.65 -7.87
C LYS A 205 -18.77 3.14 -9.28
N PRO A 206 -19.44 4.14 -9.88
CA PRO A 206 -19.11 4.58 -11.24
C PRO A 206 -17.67 5.11 -11.37
N LEU A 207 -17.15 5.77 -10.34
CA LEU A 207 -15.77 6.27 -10.33
C LEU A 207 -14.76 5.12 -10.28
N ASP A 208 -14.95 4.15 -9.37
CA ASP A 208 -14.11 2.97 -9.26
C ASP A 208 -14.12 2.14 -10.57
N ASP A 209 -15.30 1.95 -11.18
CA ASP A 209 -15.45 1.27 -12.49
C ASP A 209 -14.67 2.00 -13.61
N ALA A 210 -14.68 3.34 -13.62
CA ALA A 210 -13.92 4.14 -14.60
C ALA A 210 -12.40 4.09 -14.36
N PHE A 211 -11.94 4.08 -13.11
CA PHE A 211 -10.52 3.87 -12.79
C PHE A 211 -10.06 2.46 -13.16
N ASN A 212 -10.89 1.44 -12.94
CA ASN A 212 -10.63 0.06 -13.35
C ASN A 212 -10.52 -0.05 -14.88
N ARG A 213 -11.43 0.57 -15.64
CA ARG A 213 -11.36 0.66 -17.11
C ARG A 213 -10.05 1.30 -17.59
N LYS A 214 -9.64 2.41 -16.98
CA LYS A 214 -8.39 3.11 -17.33
C LYS A 214 -7.14 2.29 -16.98
N SER A 215 -7.21 1.48 -15.93
CA SER A 215 -6.12 0.61 -15.49
C SER A 215 -5.97 -0.60 -16.41
N SER A 216 -7.08 -1.27 -16.76
CA SER A 216 -7.06 -2.38 -17.71
C SER A 216 -6.70 -1.95 -19.13
N GLN A 217 -7.12 -0.76 -19.60
CA GLN A 217 -6.63 -0.19 -20.87
C GLN A 217 -5.11 0.03 -20.86
N ARG A 218 -4.54 0.51 -19.75
CA ARG A 218 -3.08 0.66 -19.61
C ARG A 218 -2.36 -0.69 -19.60
N GLU A 219 -2.93 -1.70 -18.95
CA GLU A 219 -2.39 -3.06 -18.92
C GLU A 219 -2.44 -3.72 -20.30
N GLN A 220 -3.53 -3.55 -21.04
CA GLN A 220 -3.66 -3.95 -22.45
C GLN A 220 -2.62 -3.25 -23.34
N GLN A 221 -2.39 -1.94 -23.16
CA GLN A 221 -1.33 -1.20 -23.85
C GLN A 221 0.08 -1.71 -23.47
N ALA A 222 0.30 -2.12 -22.23
CA ALA A 222 1.59 -2.66 -21.75
C ALA A 222 1.81 -4.15 -22.12
N THR A 223 0.75 -4.84 -22.53
CA THR A 223 0.73 -6.27 -22.94
C THR A 223 0.45 -6.43 -24.43
N ALA A 224 0.33 -5.32 -25.16
CA ALA A 224 0.36 -5.29 -26.62
C ALA A 224 1.61 -6.06 -27.11
N PRO A 225 1.49 -6.87 -28.18
CA PRO A 225 2.56 -7.75 -28.61
C PRO A 225 3.84 -6.96 -28.86
N LEU A 226 4.93 -7.37 -28.20
CA LEU A 226 6.24 -6.72 -28.31
C LEU A 226 6.64 -6.65 -29.79
N SER A 227 7.15 -5.50 -30.23
CA SER A 227 7.64 -5.32 -31.59
C SER A 227 8.65 -6.41 -31.94
N ALA A 228 8.71 -6.84 -33.20
CA ALA A 228 9.69 -7.82 -33.67
C ALA A 228 11.14 -7.39 -33.32
N HIS A 229 11.41 -6.08 -33.30
CA HIS A 229 12.68 -5.51 -32.84
C HIS A 229 12.93 -5.72 -31.34
N ASP A 230 11.91 -5.50 -30.47
CA ASP A 230 12.02 -5.74 -29.03
C ASP A 230 12.28 -7.23 -28.73
N GLN A 231 11.63 -8.13 -29.48
CA GLN A 231 11.83 -9.57 -29.35
C GLN A 231 13.25 -9.99 -29.74
N ALA A 232 13.77 -9.47 -30.85
CA ALA A 232 15.14 -9.75 -31.30
C ALA A 232 16.20 -9.30 -30.28
N VAL A 233 16.03 -8.11 -29.69
CA VAL A 233 16.97 -7.62 -28.66
C VAL A 233 16.83 -8.39 -27.34
N LEU A 234 15.62 -8.81 -26.95
CA LEU A 234 15.42 -9.69 -25.79
C LEU A 234 16.14 -11.04 -25.98
N GLN A 235 15.97 -11.68 -27.14
CA GLN A 235 16.66 -12.94 -27.47
C GLN A 235 18.19 -12.77 -27.45
N ALA A 236 18.71 -11.72 -28.08
CA ALA A 236 20.16 -11.45 -28.06
C ALA A 236 20.68 -11.14 -26.65
N SER A 237 19.90 -10.47 -25.79
CA SER A 237 20.28 -10.22 -24.40
C SER A 237 20.31 -11.51 -23.56
N ALA A 238 19.41 -12.46 -23.83
CA ALA A 238 19.41 -13.77 -23.19
C ALA A 238 20.63 -14.61 -23.63
N ALA A 239 21.03 -14.53 -24.90
CA ALA A 239 22.24 -15.19 -25.41
C ALA A 239 23.53 -14.67 -24.75
N VAL A 240 23.60 -13.36 -24.44
CA VAL A 240 24.71 -12.78 -23.65
C VAL A 240 24.74 -13.37 -22.23
N GLU A 241 23.60 -13.45 -21.54
CA GLU A 241 23.52 -14.07 -20.21
C GLU A 241 23.80 -15.59 -20.22
N GLU A 242 23.61 -16.26 -21.35
CA GLU A 242 24.03 -17.65 -21.55
C GLU A 242 25.55 -17.79 -21.74
N ALA A 243 26.14 -16.95 -22.59
CA ALA A 243 27.59 -16.92 -22.77
C ALA A 243 28.31 -16.58 -21.44
N ILE A 244 27.75 -15.67 -20.62
CA ILE A 244 28.26 -15.34 -19.29
C ILE A 244 28.19 -16.55 -18.35
N ARG A 245 27.11 -17.33 -18.37
CA ARG A 245 26.97 -18.56 -17.58
C ARG A 245 27.98 -19.64 -18.00
N ASN A 246 28.26 -19.74 -19.30
CA ASN A 246 29.22 -20.71 -19.85
C ASN A 246 30.69 -20.31 -19.61
N GLY A 247 30.96 -19.02 -19.34
CA GLY A 247 32.28 -18.52 -18.92
C GLY A 247 33.31 -18.35 -20.05
N ASP A 248 32.93 -18.56 -21.31
CA ASP A 248 33.83 -18.39 -22.45
C ASP A 248 33.95 -16.92 -22.89
N VAL A 249 35.17 -16.40 -22.84
CA VAL A 249 35.54 -15.04 -23.24
C VAL A 249 35.25 -14.77 -24.72
N ALA A 250 35.36 -15.76 -25.60
CA ALA A 250 35.05 -15.62 -27.02
C ALA A 250 33.53 -15.52 -27.22
N ALA A 251 32.77 -16.50 -26.72
CA ALA A 251 31.31 -16.50 -26.78
C ALA A 251 30.67 -15.23 -26.18
N ILE A 252 31.18 -14.71 -25.05
CA ILE A 252 30.66 -13.47 -24.45
C ILE A 252 30.86 -12.27 -25.39
N ARG A 253 32.01 -12.18 -26.08
CA ARG A 253 32.28 -11.08 -27.03
C ARG A 253 31.42 -11.20 -28.28
N GLU A 254 31.23 -12.39 -28.81
CA GLU A 254 30.38 -12.66 -29.96
C GLU A 254 28.90 -12.34 -29.65
N ALA A 255 28.39 -12.82 -28.52
CA ALA A 255 27.02 -12.52 -28.08
C ALA A 255 26.79 -11.02 -27.86
N VAL A 256 27.77 -10.29 -27.31
CA VAL A 256 27.69 -8.83 -27.18
C VAL A 256 27.66 -8.14 -28.54
N GLN A 257 28.45 -8.60 -29.53
CA GLN A 257 28.38 -8.06 -30.88
C GLN A 257 27.02 -8.34 -31.56
N ALA A 258 26.46 -9.54 -31.37
CA ALA A 258 25.12 -9.89 -31.84
C ALA A 258 24.03 -8.99 -31.20
N LEU A 259 24.14 -8.70 -29.90
CA LEU A 259 23.25 -7.77 -29.19
C LEU A 259 23.36 -6.32 -29.71
N GLU A 260 24.58 -5.85 -29.97
CA GLU A 260 24.78 -4.53 -30.61
C GLU A 260 24.20 -4.48 -32.03
N GLN A 261 24.33 -5.56 -32.81
CA GLN A 261 23.76 -5.65 -34.15
C GLN A 261 22.23 -5.68 -34.12
N ALA A 262 21.61 -6.53 -33.28
CA ALA A 262 20.16 -6.59 -33.11
C ALA A 262 19.57 -5.23 -32.69
N SER A 263 20.28 -4.50 -31.81
CA SER A 263 19.93 -3.14 -31.40
C SER A 263 20.05 -2.10 -32.53
N ARG A 264 20.99 -2.26 -33.47
CA ARG A 264 21.17 -1.35 -34.61
C ARG A 264 20.24 -1.67 -35.79
N GLN A 265 19.89 -2.94 -36.01
CA GLN A 265 19.08 -3.38 -37.16
C GLN A 265 17.67 -2.79 -37.14
N GLY A 266 17.04 -2.67 -35.97
CA GLY A 266 15.76 -1.96 -35.83
C GLY A 266 15.85 -0.47 -36.16
N ALA A 267 17.01 0.16 -35.96
CA ALA A 267 17.24 1.55 -36.37
C ALA A 267 17.60 1.70 -37.87
N ALA A 268 17.94 0.61 -38.56
CA ALA A 268 18.30 0.60 -39.98
C ALA A 268 17.13 0.22 -40.90
N ALA A 269 16.17 -0.58 -40.42
CA ALA A 269 15.04 -1.09 -41.23
C ALA A 269 14.06 -0.01 -41.72
N GLU A 270 14.08 1.20 -41.14
CA GLU A 270 13.27 2.36 -41.58
C GLU A 270 14.13 3.60 -41.91
N ALA A 271 15.43 3.42 -42.19
CA ALA A 271 16.19 4.47 -42.85
C ALA A 271 15.70 4.60 -44.31
N PRO A 272 15.18 5.76 -44.76
CA PRO A 272 14.77 5.90 -46.15
C PRO A 272 16.01 5.76 -47.05
N ALA A 273 15.96 4.78 -47.95
CA ALA A 273 17.05 4.48 -48.88
C ALA A 273 17.21 5.60 -49.91
N ALA A 274 17.94 6.65 -49.52
CA ALA A 274 18.30 7.75 -50.41
C ALA A 274 19.53 7.38 -51.24
N SER A 275 19.32 7.27 -52.55
CA SER A 275 20.32 7.49 -53.60
C SER A 275 21.43 6.45 -53.81
N SER A 276 21.15 5.49 -54.69
CA SER A 276 22.17 4.92 -55.59
C SER A 276 21.55 4.38 -56.89
N THR A 277 21.20 5.28 -57.80
CA THR A 277 20.93 4.95 -59.21
C THR A 277 22.22 4.98 -60.03
N PRO A 278 22.62 3.87 -60.68
CA PRO A 278 23.44 3.92 -61.88
C PRO A 278 22.55 3.86 -63.12
N THR A 279 22.73 4.82 -64.01
CA THR A 279 22.08 4.89 -65.33
C THR A 279 22.54 3.73 -66.22
N ALA A 280 21.61 2.98 -66.82
CA ALA A 280 21.88 2.13 -67.98
C ALA A 280 20.69 2.13 -68.95
N THR A 281 20.94 2.62 -70.15
CA THR A 281 19.96 2.76 -71.25
C THR A 281 19.52 1.40 -71.78
N ALA A 282 18.22 1.18 -71.94
CA ALA A 282 17.68 0.03 -72.67
C ALA A 282 16.88 0.51 -73.90
N THR A 283 17.42 0.25 -75.08
CA THR A 283 16.73 0.43 -76.37
C THR A 283 15.66 -0.64 -76.57
N ALA A 284 14.54 -0.26 -77.17
CA ALA A 284 13.46 -1.19 -77.52
C ALA A 284 13.86 -2.13 -78.67
N THR A 285 13.38 -3.38 -78.61
CA THR A 285 13.06 -4.16 -79.81
C THR A 285 11.75 -4.91 -79.61
N ASP A 286 10.97 -4.94 -80.67
CA ASP A 286 9.62 -5.49 -80.85
C ASP A 286 9.56 -7.04 -80.80
N ALA A 287 8.40 -7.56 -80.37
CA ALA A 287 7.86 -8.88 -80.76
C ALA A 287 6.38 -8.99 -80.30
N ALA A 288 5.43 -8.82 -81.22
CA ALA A 288 3.99 -8.93 -80.95
C ALA A 288 3.38 -10.29 -81.38
N SER A 289 2.39 -10.78 -80.62
CA SER A 289 1.19 -11.60 -81.00
C SER A 289 0.66 -12.27 -79.71
N GLU A 290 -0.55 -11.99 -79.23
CA GLU A 290 -1.84 -12.58 -79.67
C GLU A 290 -1.91 -14.11 -79.45
N THR A 291 -2.97 -14.72 -78.88
CA THR A 291 -4.37 -14.25 -78.68
C THR A 291 -5.09 -15.04 -77.57
N ALA A 292 -6.17 -14.49 -77.01
CA ALA A 292 -7.38 -15.18 -76.46
C ALA A 292 -7.22 -16.16 -75.26
N ALA A 293 -8.19 -16.33 -74.35
CA ALA A 293 -9.47 -15.65 -74.08
C ALA A 293 -9.98 -16.00 -72.65
N THR A 294 -10.86 -15.13 -72.10
CA THR A 294 -11.98 -15.34 -71.16
C THR A 294 -12.06 -16.65 -70.32
N GLY A 295 -12.36 -16.67 -69.01
CA GLY A 295 -12.88 -15.63 -68.11
C GLY A 295 -13.20 -16.12 -66.68
N THR A 296 -13.74 -15.18 -65.90
CA THR A 296 -14.13 -15.13 -64.46
C THR A 296 -15.24 -16.14 -64.02
N PRO A 297 -15.57 -16.31 -62.72
CA PRO A 297 -14.78 -16.63 -61.51
C PRO A 297 -15.37 -17.81 -60.68
N GLU A 298 -14.98 -17.87 -59.39
CA GLU A 298 -15.56 -18.61 -58.25
C GLU A 298 -17.08 -18.89 -58.28
N ALA A 299 -17.48 -20.12 -57.89
CA ALA A 299 -18.28 -20.35 -56.67
C ALA A 299 -18.43 -21.85 -56.33
N ASP A 300 -18.27 -22.15 -55.03
CA ASP A 300 -19.03 -23.10 -54.20
C ASP A 300 -19.60 -24.41 -54.80
N THR A 301 -19.21 -25.55 -54.21
CA THR A 301 -20.05 -26.77 -54.23
C THR A 301 -20.02 -27.47 -52.87
N THR A 302 -21.19 -27.45 -52.22
CA THR A 302 -21.56 -28.35 -51.14
C THR A 302 -21.65 -29.80 -51.66
N ALA A 303 -21.16 -30.75 -50.86
CA ALA A 303 -21.36 -32.18 -51.12
C ALA A 303 -21.86 -32.87 -49.83
N VAL A 304 -22.97 -33.60 -49.97
CA VAL A 304 -23.63 -34.37 -48.92
C VAL A 304 -23.31 -35.86 -49.13
N ALA A 305 -23.00 -36.61 -48.07
CA ALA A 305 -23.64 -37.90 -47.72
C ALA A 305 -22.78 -38.87 -46.88
N ALA A 306 -23.45 -39.46 -45.90
CA ALA A 306 -23.38 -40.87 -45.49
C ALA A 306 -22.10 -41.47 -44.85
N ALA A 307 -22.21 -41.69 -43.54
CA ALA A 307 -22.08 -42.98 -42.84
C ALA A 307 -20.79 -43.82 -42.98
N THR A 308 -20.11 -44.01 -41.84
CA THR A 308 -20.11 -45.31 -41.12
C THR A 308 -19.62 -45.09 -39.67
N ASP A 309 -20.13 -45.89 -38.72
CA ASP A 309 -19.79 -45.82 -37.30
C ASP A 309 -19.69 -47.26 -36.73
N GLU A 310 -18.57 -47.56 -36.08
CA GLU A 310 -18.18 -48.78 -35.37
C GLU A 310 -16.84 -48.41 -34.67
N THR A 311 -16.51 -48.70 -33.42
CA THR A 311 -17.06 -49.55 -32.33
C THR A 311 -16.52 -48.91 -31.01
N THR A 312 -17.15 -48.87 -29.83
CA THR A 312 -17.33 -49.98 -28.86
C THR A 312 -18.07 -49.55 -27.58
N ALA A 313 -19.08 -50.36 -27.21
CA ALA A 313 -19.27 -51.02 -25.91
C ALA A 313 -19.64 -50.24 -24.59
N THR A 314 -20.90 -50.43 -24.17
CA THR A 314 -21.37 -50.91 -22.81
C THR A 314 -21.03 -50.12 -21.52
N THR A 315 -21.91 -49.97 -20.49
CA THR A 315 -23.28 -50.44 -20.17
C THR A 315 -23.83 -49.60 -18.99
N THR A 316 -25.14 -49.73 -18.66
CA THR A 316 -25.85 -49.36 -17.40
C THR A 316 -26.65 -48.05 -17.48
N GLU A 317 -27.89 -47.89 -17.00
CA GLU A 317 -29.12 -48.69 -16.84
C GLU A 317 -30.15 -47.72 -16.21
N ALA A 318 -31.39 -47.75 -16.72
CA ALA A 318 -32.67 -47.21 -16.24
C ALA A 318 -32.78 -46.12 -15.12
N ALA A 319 -33.55 -45.07 -15.42
CA ALA A 319 -34.29 -44.22 -14.47
C ALA A 319 -35.74 -44.80 -14.27
N PRO A 320 -36.63 -44.33 -13.33
CA PRO A 320 -36.94 -42.93 -13.01
C PRO A 320 -37.25 -42.58 -11.52
N ALA A 321 -37.60 -41.31 -11.27
CA ALA A 321 -37.85 -40.68 -9.95
C ALA A 321 -39.27 -40.94 -9.35
N PRO A 322 -39.56 -40.55 -8.08
CA PRO A 322 -40.07 -39.17 -7.84
C PRO A 322 -39.77 -38.48 -6.47
N VAL A 323 -39.64 -37.14 -6.54
CA VAL A 323 -40.08 -36.03 -5.63
C VAL A 323 -40.18 -36.22 -4.09
N ALA A 324 -39.43 -35.39 -3.32
CA ALA A 324 -39.81 -34.84 -2.00
C ALA A 324 -39.01 -33.56 -1.63
N ALA A 325 -39.54 -32.70 -0.74
CA ALA A 325 -39.07 -31.33 -0.45
C ALA A 325 -38.17 -31.20 0.82
N PRO A 326 -37.42 -30.08 1.02
CA PRO A 326 -36.34 -30.00 2.01
C PRO A 326 -36.76 -29.62 3.45
N ALA A 327 -35.93 -29.99 4.43
CA ALA A 327 -36.14 -29.78 5.86
C ALA A 327 -35.64 -28.41 6.40
N PRO A 328 -36.22 -27.88 7.50
CA PRO A 328 -35.95 -26.52 7.99
C PRO A 328 -34.79 -26.41 9.01
N ALA A 329 -34.08 -25.27 8.97
CA ALA A 329 -33.08 -24.90 9.98
C ALA A 329 -33.69 -24.31 11.26
N LYS A 330 -33.11 -24.60 12.42
CA LYS A 330 -33.53 -24.07 13.73
C LYS A 330 -32.69 -22.84 14.14
N PRO A 331 -33.29 -21.76 14.68
CA PRO A 331 -32.57 -20.57 15.12
C PRO A 331 -32.07 -20.68 16.57
N LEU A 332 -30.97 -19.98 16.89
CA LEU A 332 -30.54 -19.73 18.26
C LEU A 332 -30.47 -18.23 18.55
N ILE A 333 -31.18 -17.82 19.60
CA ILE A 333 -31.20 -16.47 20.16
C ILE A 333 -30.62 -16.55 21.56
N ALA A 334 -29.56 -15.78 21.82
CA ALA A 334 -29.40 -14.78 22.90
C ALA A 334 -27.89 -14.65 23.26
N ARG A 335 -27.36 -13.56 23.84
CA ARG A 335 -27.98 -12.41 24.52
C ARG A 335 -26.96 -11.24 24.53
N ARG A 336 -27.43 -9.99 24.62
CA ARG A 336 -26.57 -8.85 24.97
C ARG A 336 -26.27 -8.85 26.48
N GLY A 337 -25.10 -8.36 26.85
CA GLY A 337 -24.73 -8.00 28.22
C GLY A 337 -23.77 -6.82 28.18
N ASP A 338 -24.30 -5.63 28.43
CA ASP A 338 -23.56 -4.38 28.58
C ASP A 338 -23.59 -4.04 30.07
N ASP A 339 -22.44 -3.89 30.74
CA ASP A 339 -22.15 -2.80 31.68
C ASP A 339 -20.73 -2.91 32.30
N ARG A 340 -20.20 -1.79 32.77
CA ARG A 340 -18.84 -1.65 33.33
C ARG A 340 -18.84 -0.89 34.66
N PRO A 341 -18.30 -1.49 35.74
CA PRO A 341 -17.68 -0.66 36.78
C PRO A 341 -16.41 -1.26 37.44
N GLY A 342 -15.61 -0.37 38.04
CA GLY A 342 -14.73 -0.73 39.17
C GLY A 342 -13.22 -0.81 38.92
N GLN A 343 -12.50 0.26 39.26
CA GLN A 343 -11.05 0.24 39.56
C GLN A 343 -10.85 0.18 41.09
N PRO A 344 -9.93 -0.63 41.63
CA PRO A 344 -9.38 -0.42 42.97
C PRO A 344 -8.06 0.36 42.92
N ARG A 345 -7.86 1.28 43.88
CA ARG A 345 -6.58 1.97 44.12
C ARG A 345 -5.71 1.19 45.12
N SER A 346 -4.40 1.18 44.93
CA SER A 346 -3.39 1.25 46.00
C SER A 346 -2.04 1.67 45.40
N SER A 347 -1.01 2.10 46.14
CA SER A 347 -0.92 3.17 47.17
C SER A 347 0.55 3.29 47.61
N LEU A 348 1.05 4.49 47.96
CA LEU A 348 2.43 4.78 48.46
C LEU A 348 3.50 4.60 47.36
N GLY A 349 4.59 5.37 47.21
CA GLY A 349 5.14 6.61 47.81
C GLY A 349 6.38 7.04 46.96
N ALA A 350 7.22 8.04 47.26
CA ALA A 350 7.21 9.13 48.24
C ALA A 350 8.29 10.19 47.85
N ALA A 351 8.19 11.42 48.40
CA ALA A 351 9.23 12.46 48.55
C ALA A 351 10.04 13.03 47.34
N VAL A 352 10.10 14.38 47.32
CA VAL A 352 10.96 15.32 46.54
C VAL A 352 12.30 15.60 47.30
N PRO A 353 13.26 16.48 46.87
CA PRO A 353 13.45 17.29 45.64
C PRO A 353 14.92 17.38 45.08
N SER A 354 15.12 18.29 44.09
CA SER A 354 16.38 19.02 43.73
C SER A 354 17.40 18.33 42.78
N ARG A 355 18.13 19.01 41.88
CA ARG A 355 18.23 20.45 41.52
C ARG A 355 18.78 20.67 40.08
N GLU A 356 18.42 21.81 39.47
CA GLU A 356 19.16 22.62 38.45
C GLU A 356 20.11 21.99 37.40
N ARG A 357 19.88 22.30 36.10
CA ARG A 357 20.85 23.09 35.30
C ARG A 357 20.26 23.79 34.05
N ASP A 358 20.49 25.10 33.99
CA ASP A 358 20.57 26.07 32.87
C ASP A 358 19.62 26.02 31.65
N GLY A 359 18.96 27.16 31.44
CA GLY A 359 18.48 27.60 30.13
C GLY A 359 19.12 28.94 29.75
N GLN A 360 19.68 29.04 28.54
CA GLN A 360 20.29 30.27 28.01
C GLN A 360 19.33 30.98 27.04
N LYS A 361 18.86 32.19 27.39
CA LYS A 361 18.14 33.11 26.49
C LYS A 361 18.99 34.36 26.26
N GLY A 362 19.25 34.70 25.00
CA GLY A 362 19.90 35.96 24.61
C GLY A 362 18.98 36.87 23.81
N LYS A 363 18.84 38.14 24.25
CA LYS A 363 18.41 39.27 23.40
C LYS A 363 19.61 39.65 22.49
N GLY A 364 19.52 40.33 21.34
CA GLY A 364 18.42 41.08 20.74
C GLY A 364 18.70 42.59 20.74
N ARG A 365 19.27 43.15 19.66
CA ARG A 365 19.10 44.54 19.16
C ARG A 365 19.89 44.85 17.87
N GLU A 366 19.28 45.72 17.03
CA GLU A 366 19.80 46.82 16.18
C GLU A 366 21.26 46.74 15.63
N GLY A 367 21.57 47.08 14.36
CA GLY A 367 20.73 47.49 13.22
C GLY A 367 21.57 48.12 12.07
N ARG A 368 20.88 48.52 10.98
CA ARG A 368 21.30 49.46 9.90
C ARG A 368 22.44 49.06 8.93
N ASP A 369 22.05 48.69 7.72
CA ASP A 369 22.47 49.23 6.40
C ASP A 369 21.82 48.32 5.31
N GLY A 370 21.28 48.76 4.18
CA GLY A 370 21.21 50.10 3.60
C GLY A 370 21.73 50.10 2.16
N ARG A 371 20.87 49.87 1.15
CA ARG A 371 20.93 50.39 -0.25
C ARG A 371 20.20 49.50 -1.29
N ASP A 372 19.06 50.02 -1.74
CA ASP A 372 18.49 50.07 -3.11
C ASP A 372 18.20 48.83 -4.00
N SER A 373 16.98 48.92 -4.58
CA SER A 373 16.61 48.51 -5.95
C SER A 373 16.56 47.00 -6.27
N ARG A 374 15.63 46.49 -7.09
CA ARG A 374 14.85 47.14 -8.16
C ARG A 374 13.57 46.38 -8.48
N ASP A 375 12.66 47.03 -9.20
CA ASP A 375 11.40 46.48 -9.71
C ASP A 375 11.49 45.18 -10.52
N GLY A 376 10.35 44.49 -10.55
CA GLY A 376 9.75 44.04 -11.80
C GLY A 376 10.51 42.99 -12.61
N ARG A 377 10.18 41.70 -12.39
CA ARG A 377 10.32 40.71 -13.45
C ARG A 377 9.13 39.77 -13.56
N GLU A 378 8.17 40.26 -14.34
CA GLU A 378 7.46 39.55 -15.40
C GLU A 378 7.35 38.02 -15.33
N ARG A 379 6.08 37.60 -15.40
CA ARG A 379 5.60 36.27 -15.79
C ARG A 379 6.45 35.66 -16.91
N ARG A 380 7.36 34.75 -16.56
CA ARG A 380 8.04 33.91 -17.55
C ARG A 380 7.03 32.91 -18.11
N ALA A 381 6.47 33.22 -19.27
CA ALA A 381 5.66 32.28 -20.03
C ALA A 381 6.43 30.95 -20.22
N PRO A 382 5.75 29.79 -20.20
CA PRO A 382 6.39 28.54 -20.58
C PRO A 382 6.70 28.64 -22.08
N VAL A 383 7.98 28.82 -22.41
CA VAL A 383 8.44 28.68 -23.79
C VAL A 383 8.20 27.22 -24.15
N GLY A 384 7.12 26.98 -24.88
CA GLY A 384 6.88 25.73 -25.56
C GLY A 384 8.03 25.48 -26.51
N SER A 385 8.99 24.66 -26.06
CA SER A 385 9.94 24.06 -26.97
C SER A 385 9.14 23.09 -27.83
N GLU A 386 8.63 23.60 -28.94
CA GLU A 386 8.30 22.82 -30.13
C GLU A 386 9.61 22.24 -30.69
N ARG A 387 10.19 21.32 -29.92
CA ARG A 387 11.15 20.38 -30.42
C ARG A 387 10.33 19.45 -31.30
N ALA A 388 10.26 19.81 -32.58
CA ALA A 388 9.73 18.97 -33.64
C ALA A 388 10.14 17.52 -33.36
N PRO A 389 9.23 16.54 -33.52
CA PRO A 389 9.54 15.16 -33.22
C PRO A 389 10.68 14.73 -34.13
N ARG A 390 11.92 14.76 -33.60
CA ARG A 390 13.06 14.08 -34.22
C ARG A 390 12.57 12.67 -34.43
N ALA A 391 12.52 12.24 -35.69
CA ALA A 391 12.08 10.91 -36.09
C ALA A 391 12.65 9.92 -35.09
N ALA A 392 11.76 9.38 -34.26
CA ALA A 392 12.20 8.64 -33.09
C ALA A 392 12.70 7.30 -33.62
N THR A 393 14.02 7.15 -33.72
CA THR A 393 14.70 5.86 -33.82
C THR A 393 13.90 4.88 -32.95
N PRO A 394 13.31 3.81 -33.53
CA PRO A 394 12.22 3.08 -32.90
C PRO A 394 12.63 2.71 -31.49
N ARG A 395 11.94 3.32 -30.51
CA ARG A 395 12.37 3.26 -29.12
C ARG A 395 12.11 1.85 -28.64
N LEU A 396 13.20 1.10 -28.53
CA LEU A 396 13.25 -0.19 -27.90
C LEU A 396 12.43 -0.16 -26.59
N GLY A 397 11.44 -1.04 -26.49
CA GLY A 397 10.49 -1.05 -25.39
C GLY A 397 11.20 -1.17 -24.04
N ASP A 398 10.62 -0.55 -23.00
CA ASP A 398 11.21 -0.42 -21.66
C ASP A 398 11.78 -1.74 -21.08
N LYS A 399 11.15 -2.88 -21.41
CA LYS A 399 11.62 -4.23 -21.05
C LYS A 399 12.91 -4.62 -21.79
N ALA A 400 12.92 -4.48 -23.12
CA ALA A 400 14.05 -4.82 -23.98
C ALA A 400 15.25 -3.89 -23.75
N PHE A 401 15.03 -2.59 -23.54
CA PHE A 401 16.10 -1.64 -23.20
C PHE A 401 16.77 -1.96 -21.86
N ARG A 402 16.00 -2.31 -20.82
CA ARG A 402 16.56 -2.74 -19.53
C ARG A 402 17.34 -4.05 -19.65
N ALA A 403 16.82 -5.02 -20.42
CA ALA A 403 17.50 -6.29 -20.66
C ALA A 403 18.83 -6.10 -21.39
N GLN A 404 18.85 -5.32 -22.49
CA GLN A 404 20.07 -4.95 -23.21
C GLN A 404 21.12 -4.32 -22.29
N ARG A 405 20.73 -3.29 -21.51
CA ARG A 405 21.65 -2.58 -20.63
C ARG A 405 22.24 -3.50 -19.57
N ASN A 406 21.39 -4.29 -18.91
CA ASN A 406 21.83 -5.21 -17.86
C ASN A 406 22.76 -6.30 -18.43
N ALA A 407 22.46 -6.86 -19.61
CA ALA A 407 23.32 -7.85 -20.27
C ALA A 407 24.70 -7.28 -20.64
N LEU A 408 24.78 -6.02 -21.10
CA LEU A 408 26.06 -5.35 -21.37
C LEU A 408 26.85 -5.06 -20.07
N GLU A 409 26.18 -4.60 -19.01
CA GLU A 409 26.81 -4.39 -17.68
C GLU A 409 27.35 -5.71 -17.12
N ASN A 410 26.58 -6.80 -17.19
CA ASN A 410 26.97 -8.14 -16.75
C ASN A 410 28.12 -8.70 -17.60
N ALA A 411 28.10 -8.54 -18.92
CA ALA A 411 29.18 -8.98 -19.81
C ALA A 411 30.51 -8.29 -19.50
N GLN A 412 30.50 -6.98 -19.24
CA GLN A 412 31.71 -6.24 -18.85
C GLN A 412 32.27 -6.73 -17.51
N LEU A 413 31.41 -7.01 -16.53
CA LEU A 413 31.82 -7.56 -15.23
C LEU A 413 32.37 -8.99 -15.37
N ALA A 414 31.72 -9.83 -16.18
CA ALA A 414 32.16 -11.21 -16.45
C ALA A 414 33.54 -11.23 -17.15
N LEU A 415 33.72 -10.46 -18.22
CA LEU A 415 35.00 -10.33 -18.92
C LEU A 415 36.11 -9.81 -18.01
N ARG A 416 35.81 -8.83 -17.13
CA ARG A 416 36.78 -8.32 -16.15
C ARG A 416 37.16 -9.37 -15.11
N LYS A 417 36.19 -10.18 -14.64
CA LYS A 417 36.42 -11.28 -13.70
C LYS A 417 37.31 -12.36 -14.32
N LEU A 418 36.95 -12.85 -15.51
CA LEU A 418 37.70 -13.87 -16.25
C LEU A 418 39.13 -13.40 -16.55
N ALA A 419 39.31 -12.14 -16.98
CA ALA A 419 40.65 -11.57 -17.18
C ALA A 419 41.48 -11.51 -15.89
N SER A 420 40.86 -11.23 -14.73
CA SER A 420 41.57 -11.24 -13.45
C SER A 420 41.93 -12.65 -12.96
N GLN A 421 41.15 -13.66 -13.32
CA GLN A 421 41.44 -15.07 -13.03
C GLN A 421 42.62 -15.56 -13.88
N ALA A 422 42.58 -15.35 -15.19
CA ALA A 422 43.69 -15.68 -16.10
C ALA A 422 45.01 -14.98 -15.74
N HIS A 423 44.94 -13.71 -15.29
CA HIS A 423 46.12 -13.00 -14.77
C HIS A 423 46.68 -13.66 -13.50
N GLY A 424 45.80 -14.04 -12.57
CA GLY A 424 46.17 -14.79 -11.37
C GLY A 424 46.84 -16.14 -11.67
N GLU A 425 46.30 -16.89 -12.64
CA GLU A 425 46.85 -18.17 -13.10
C GLU A 425 48.23 -18.00 -13.74
N SER A 426 48.40 -17.02 -14.64
CA SER A 426 49.71 -16.75 -15.26
C SER A 426 50.77 -16.37 -14.20
N LEU A 427 50.38 -15.62 -13.16
CA LEU A 427 51.30 -15.27 -12.08
C LEU A 427 51.68 -16.49 -11.22
N VAL A 428 50.77 -17.46 -11.03
CA VAL A 428 51.10 -18.74 -10.37
C VAL A 428 52.02 -19.59 -11.24
N GLN A 429 51.80 -19.67 -12.56
CA GLN A 429 52.70 -20.37 -13.49
C GLN A 429 54.13 -19.79 -13.48
N LEU A 430 54.27 -18.46 -13.41
CA LEU A 430 55.59 -17.81 -13.29
C LEU A 430 56.34 -18.23 -12.00
N LEU A 431 55.62 -18.39 -10.88
CA LEU A 431 56.20 -18.79 -9.60
C LEU A 431 56.55 -20.29 -9.57
N ASP A 432 55.71 -21.14 -10.17
CA ASP A 432 55.98 -22.58 -10.32
C ASP A 432 57.21 -22.83 -11.23
N ALA A 433 57.32 -22.09 -12.35
CA ALA A 433 58.50 -22.07 -13.21
C ALA A 433 59.76 -21.62 -12.46
N TRP A 434 59.67 -20.59 -11.61
CA TRP A 434 60.78 -20.15 -10.75
C TRP A 434 61.17 -21.20 -9.70
N GLN A 435 60.20 -21.83 -9.04
CA GLN A 435 60.43 -22.87 -8.04
C GLN A 435 61.11 -24.11 -8.64
N LYS A 436 60.73 -24.49 -9.86
CA LYS A 436 61.30 -25.63 -10.59
C LYS A 436 62.60 -25.30 -11.35
N ARG A 437 62.98 -24.02 -11.43
CA ARG A 437 64.06 -23.50 -12.30
C ARG A 437 63.90 -23.90 -13.77
N ASP A 438 62.66 -23.94 -14.23
CA ASP A 438 62.30 -24.30 -15.59
C ASP A 438 61.91 -23.07 -16.41
N ALA A 439 62.82 -22.65 -17.28
CA ALA A 439 62.61 -21.51 -18.18
C ALA A 439 61.61 -21.79 -19.32
N ALA A 440 61.23 -23.05 -19.57
CA ALA A 440 60.28 -23.43 -20.62
C ALA A 440 58.81 -23.31 -20.18
N THR A 441 58.54 -23.39 -18.87
CA THR A 441 57.19 -23.24 -18.28
C THR A 441 56.82 -21.79 -17.94
N VAL A 442 57.69 -20.81 -18.25
CA VAL A 442 57.42 -19.38 -18.05
C VAL A 442 56.31 -18.89 -18.97
N PRO A 443 55.23 -18.25 -18.46
CA PRO A 443 54.10 -17.81 -19.26
C PRO A 443 54.48 -16.67 -20.22
N PRO A 444 53.82 -16.57 -21.39
CA PRO A 444 54.06 -15.49 -22.36
C PRO A 444 53.86 -14.09 -21.76
N ALA A 445 54.73 -13.15 -22.14
CA ALA A 445 54.72 -11.76 -21.64
C ALA A 445 53.33 -11.09 -21.68
N ALA A 446 52.54 -11.37 -22.73
CA ALA A 446 51.20 -10.83 -22.91
C ALA A 446 50.20 -11.24 -21.81
N GLN A 447 50.39 -12.39 -21.15
CA GLN A 447 49.52 -12.88 -20.07
C GLN A 447 49.84 -12.24 -18.71
N LEU A 448 51.11 -11.92 -18.46
CA LEU A 448 51.56 -11.23 -17.25
C LEU A 448 51.19 -9.74 -17.25
N GLY A 449 51.05 -9.13 -18.43
CA GLY A 449 50.43 -7.81 -18.62
C GLY A 449 51.28 -6.83 -19.43
N LYS A 450 50.63 -5.80 -19.98
CA LYS A 450 51.21 -4.81 -20.91
C LYS A 450 52.36 -3.95 -20.34
N LYS A 451 52.64 -4.05 -19.04
CA LYS A 451 53.68 -3.26 -18.37
C LYS A 451 55.07 -3.86 -18.45
N ILE A 452 55.20 -5.14 -18.81
CA ILE A 452 56.51 -5.81 -18.92
C ILE A 452 56.97 -5.66 -20.38
N SER A 453 58.14 -5.07 -20.60
CA SER A 453 58.73 -5.05 -21.95
C SER A 453 59.29 -6.42 -22.31
N ASN A 454 59.31 -6.77 -23.60
CA ASN A 454 59.87 -8.05 -24.06
C ASN A 454 61.32 -8.26 -23.58
N ALA A 455 62.15 -7.21 -23.56
CA ALA A 455 63.53 -7.29 -23.05
C ALA A 455 63.59 -7.69 -21.57
N GLN A 456 62.71 -7.14 -20.73
CA GLN A 456 62.63 -7.49 -19.30
C GLN A 456 62.06 -8.89 -19.08
N TRP A 457 61.07 -9.30 -19.88
CA TRP A 457 60.54 -10.66 -19.84
C TRP A 457 61.62 -11.70 -20.21
N THR A 458 62.41 -11.45 -21.26
CA THR A 458 63.57 -12.31 -21.60
C THR A 458 64.60 -12.35 -20.46
N GLN A 459 64.87 -11.22 -19.80
CA GLN A 459 65.75 -11.19 -18.61
C GLN A 459 65.21 -12.02 -17.45
N TRP A 460 63.89 -12.01 -17.19
CA TRP A 460 63.26 -12.84 -16.17
C TRP A 460 63.34 -14.32 -16.51
N GLN A 461 63.10 -14.69 -17.78
CA GLN A 461 63.23 -16.07 -18.25
C GLN A 461 64.68 -16.58 -18.13
N GLN A 462 65.66 -15.74 -18.47
CA GLN A 462 67.09 -16.04 -18.29
C GLN A 462 67.49 -16.17 -16.81
N ALA A 463 66.94 -15.33 -15.92
CA ALA A 463 67.18 -15.41 -14.48
C ALA A 463 66.65 -16.72 -13.87
N ILE A 464 65.48 -17.20 -14.31
CA ILE A 464 64.89 -18.48 -13.88
C ILE A 464 65.73 -19.68 -14.37
N GLY A 465 66.20 -19.65 -15.63
CA GLY A 465 67.01 -20.73 -16.20
C GLY A 465 68.50 -20.72 -15.82
N GLY A 466 68.97 -19.69 -15.10
CA GLY A 466 70.36 -19.56 -14.68
C GLY A 466 70.70 -20.27 -13.36
N SER A 467 72.00 -20.40 -13.08
CA SER A 467 72.47 -20.83 -11.75
C SER A 467 72.05 -19.83 -10.67
N ALA A 468 71.68 -20.33 -9.49
CA ALA A 468 71.19 -19.50 -8.39
C ALA A 468 72.23 -18.46 -7.92
N ALA A 469 71.82 -17.19 -7.86
CA ALA A 469 72.63 -16.06 -7.40
C ALA A 469 72.48 -15.79 -5.88
N ASP A 470 73.32 -14.91 -5.34
CA ASP A 470 73.36 -14.56 -3.91
C ASP A 470 72.02 -14.11 -3.34
N ALA A 471 71.57 -14.80 -2.29
CA ALA A 471 70.28 -14.54 -1.65
C ALA A 471 70.16 -13.13 -1.02
N SER A 472 71.28 -12.54 -0.57
CA SER A 472 71.31 -11.22 0.07
C SER A 472 70.85 -10.09 -0.87
N ALA A 473 71.26 -10.14 -2.13
CA ALA A 473 70.85 -9.18 -3.15
C ALA A 473 69.35 -9.30 -3.49
N ALA A 474 68.83 -10.54 -3.53
CA ALA A 474 67.40 -10.79 -3.74
C ALA A 474 66.54 -10.36 -2.56
N GLN A 475 67.01 -10.52 -1.32
CA GLN A 475 66.29 -10.07 -0.12
C GLN A 475 66.17 -8.52 -0.08
N GLN A 476 67.21 -7.80 -0.50
CA GLN A 476 67.13 -6.35 -0.66
C GLN A 476 66.22 -5.95 -1.84
N ALA A 477 66.26 -6.69 -2.96
CA ALA A 477 65.37 -6.45 -4.10
C ALA A 477 63.89 -6.68 -3.75
N LEU A 478 63.56 -7.75 -3.00
CA LEU A 478 62.21 -8.04 -2.52
C LEU A 478 61.66 -6.90 -1.64
N LEU A 479 62.48 -6.35 -0.75
CA LEU A 479 62.11 -5.17 0.06
C LEU A 479 61.85 -3.93 -0.82
N ARG A 480 62.61 -3.72 -1.91
CA ARG A 480 62.33 -2.65 -2.88
C ARG A 480 60.99 -2.87 -3.58
N LEU A 481 60.66 -4.11 -3.95
CA LEU A 481 59.37 -4.46 -4.55
C LEU A 481 58.20 -4.22 -3.58
N GLU A 482 58.33 -4.58 -2.31
CA GLU A 482 57.29 -4.33 -1.29
C GLU A 482 57.07 -2.83 -1.01
N ILE A 483 58.13 -2.02 -1.13
CA ILE A 483 58.05 -0.55 -1.09
C ILE A 483 57.33 0.00 -2.34
N ALA A 484 57.72 -0.43 -3.55
CA ALA A 484 57.10 0.02 -4.80
C ALA A 484 55.62 -0.41 -4.93
N ALA A 485 55.30 -1.61 -4.45
CA ALA A 485 53.97 -2.17 -4.44
C ALA A 485 53.05 -1.51 -3.39
N GLU A 486 53.62 -0.91 -2.35
CA GLU A 486 52.93 -0.43 -1.13
C GLU A 486 52.25 -1.57 -0.33
N VAL A 487 52.81 -2.77 -0.42
CA VAL A 487 52.30 -3.99 0.22
C VAL A 487 52.89 -4.13 1.65
N PRO A 488 52.14 -4.66 2.63
CA PRO A 488 52.68 -4.92 3.97
C PRO A 488 53.83 -5.95 3.94
N THR A 489 54.95 -5.58 4.57
CA THR A 489 56.07 -6.48 4.86
C THR A 489 55.78 -7.35 6.09
N PRO A 490 56.27 -8.60 6.15
CA PRO A 490 56.21 -9.41 7.37
C PRO A 490 57.00 -8.75 8.51
N ALA A 491 56.62 -9.05 9.76
CA ALA A 491 57.14 -8.37 10.95
C ALA A 491 58.66 -8.46 11.09
N GLU A 492 59.23 -9.61 10.72
CA GLU A 492 60.67 -9.92 10.76
C GLU A 492 61.51 -9.08 9.78
N ALA A 493 60.87 -8.55 8.73
CA ALA A 493 61.49 -7.75 7.68
C ALA A 493 61.26 -6.22 7.83
N LEU A 494 60.49 -5.79 8.84
CA LEU A 494 60.17 -4.37 9.07
C LEU A 494 61.41 -3.51 9.40
N PRO A 495 62.37 -3.94 10.25
CA PRO A 495 63.60 -3.17 10.50
C PRO A 495 64.40 -2.90 9.22
N GLN A 496 64.55 -3.92 8.38
CA GLN A 496 65.30 -3.90 7.12
C GLN A 496 64.60 -2.99 6.10
N ARG A 497 63.26 -3.02 6.01
CA ARG A 497 62.49 -2.06 5.21
C ARG A 497 62.73 -0.61 5.63
N ARG A 498 62.70 -0.32 6.93
CA ARG A 498 62.94 1.04 7.47
C ARG A 498 64.37 1.52 7.18
N ALA A 499 65.36 0.65 7.38
CA ALA A 499 66.76 0.95 7.07
C ALA A 499 66.96 1.24 5.57
N LEU A 500 66.35 0.43 4.69
CA LEU A 500 66.38 0.63 3.24
C LEU A 500 65.69 1.95 2.83
N GLN A 501 64.55 2.31 3.43
CA GLN A 501 63.89 3.59 3.17
C GLN A 501 64.77 4.79 3.54
N LEU A 502 65.47 4.75 4.67
CA LEU A 502 66.44 5.77 5.05
C LEU A 502 67.62 5.84 4.08
N GLN A 503 68.14 4.68 3.62
CA GLN A 503 69.22 4.61 2.63
C GLN A 503 68.81 5.19 1.27
N LEU A 504 67.54 5.03 0.86
CA LEU A 504 67.04 5.62 -0.38
C LEU A 504 66.86 7.14 -0.28
N LEU A 505 66.52 7.66 0.90
CA LEU A 505 66.40 9.10 1.14
C LEU A 505 67.76 9.83 1.14
N THR A 506 68.88 9.15 1.44
CA THR A 506 70.22 9.76 1.37
C THR A 506 70.81 9.78 -0.04
N GLN A 507 70.32 8.92 -0.95
CA GLN A 507 70.81 8.82 -2.33
C GLN A 507 70.06 9.75 -3.28
N LYS A 508 70.44 11.04 -3.31
CA LYS A 508 69.78 12.13 -4.08
C LYS A 508 69.55 11.89 -5.59
N HIS A 509 70.18 10.88 -6.20
CA HIS A 509 70.08 10.58 -7.64
C HIS A 509 69.87 9.09 -7.96
N ALA A 510 69.51 8.25 -6.97
CA ALA A 510 69.24 6.84 -7.23
C ALA A 510 67.85 6.62 -7.84
N ALA A 511 67.76 5.73 -8.83
CA ALA A 511 66.48 5.37 -9.45
C ALA A 511 65.54 4.74 -8.42
N SER A 512 64.29 5.22 -8.41
CA SER A 512 63.31 4.86 -7.40
C SER A 512 62.92 3.38 -7.49
N PRO A 513 62.46 2.76 -6.39
CA PRO A 513 61.89 1.40 -6.43
C PRO A 513 60.75 1.25 -7.45
N VAL A 514 59.99 2.32 -7.73
CA VAL A 514 58.88 2.34 -8.68
C VAL A 514 59.35 2.37 -10.15
N GLU A 515 60.55 2.88 -10.44
CA GLU A 515 61.15 2.85 -11.79
C GLU A 515 61.94 1.55 -12.05
N THR A 516 62.43 0.91 -10.99
CA THR A 516 63.38 -0.23 -11.08
C THR A 516 62.76 -1.58 -10.75
N TRP A 517 61.49 -1.64 -10.34
CA TRP A 517 60.81 -2.88 -9.94
C TRP A 517 60.95 -4.02 -10.96
N GLN A 518 60.94 -3.72 -12.27
CA GLN A 518 61.12 -4.74 -13.31
C GLN A 518 62.50 -5.42 -13.24
N ALA A 519 63.56 -4.65 -12.99
CA ALA A 519 64.90 -5.20 -12.80
C ALA A 519 65.04 -5.90 -11.43
N ASP A 520 64.39 -5.38 -10.40
CA ASP A 520 64.41 -5.97 -9.06
C ASP A 520 63.65 -7.31 -9.00
N VAL A 521 62.56 -7.50 -9.76
CA VAL A 521 61.92 -8.81 -9.96
C VAL A 521 62.92 -9.81 -10.57
N GLY A 522 63.67 -9.41 -11.60
CA GLY A 522 64.70 -10.26 -12.20
C GLY A 522 65.78 -10.70 -11.20
N LYS A 523 66.18 -9.83 -10.27
CA LYS A 523 67.12 -10.17 -9.18
C LYS A 523 66.54 -11.17 -8.18
N VAL A 524 65.25 -11.05 -7.85
CA VAL A 524 64.58 -12.04 -6.99
C VAL A 524 64.48 -13.40 -7.70
N LEU A 525 64.09 -13.41 -8.98
CA LEU A 525 63.98 -14.63 -9.79
C LEU A 525 65.32 -15.36 -10.00
N ALA A 526 66.46 -14.66 -9.91
CA ALA A 526 67.79 -15.28 -9.97
C ALA A 526 68.17 -16.04 -8.69
N ALA A 527 67.62 -15.67 -7.52
CA ALA A 527 67.88 -16.32 -6.24
C ALA A 527 67.02 -17.60 -6.05
N PRO A 528 67.43 -18.55 -5.18
CA PRO A 528 66.64 -19.77 -4.94
C PRO A 528 65.26 -19.40 -4.41
N ALA A 529 64.22 -20.10 -4.90
CA ALA A 529 62.86 -19.88 -4.46
C ALA A 529 62.63 -20.49 -3.07
N ASP A 530 61.98 -19.74 -2.18
CA ASP A 530 61.49 -20.22 -0.90
C ASP A 530 60.01 -19.83 -0.72
N ASP A 531 59.34 -20.49 0.22
CA ASP A 531 57.90 -20.34 0.42
C ASP A 531 57.47 -18.95 0.94
N ASP A 532 58.36 -18.18 1.59
CA ASP A 532 58.08 -16.81 2.05
C ASP A 532 58.32 -15.81 0.91
N SER A 533 59.48 -15.88 0.25
CA SER A 533 59.81 -15.01 -0.88
C SER A 533 58.83 -15.20 -2.04
N SER A 534 58.35 -16.42 -2.30
CA SER A 534 57.31 -16.69 -3.30
C SER A 534 55.99 -16.02 -2.97
N LYS A 535 55.53 -16.07 -1.71
CA LYS A 535 54.28 -15.40 -1.28
C LYS A 535 54.42 -13.88 -1.29
N ARG A 536 55.57 -13.35 -0.90
CA ARG A 536 55.86 -11.90 -0.88
C ARG A 536 56.02 -11.33 -2.29
N LEU A 537 56.77 -12.02 -3.16
CA LEU A 537 56.89 -11.69 -4.59
C LEU A 537 55.52 -11.76 -5.27
N GLN A 538 54.72 -12.78 -4.98
CA GLN A 538 53.34 -12.88 -5.47
C GLN A 538 52.50 -11.64 -5.08
N ASN A 539 52.53 -11.23 -3.81
CA ASN A 539 51.75 -10.11 -3.34
C ASN A 539 52.23 -8.78 -3.93
N ALA A 540 53.55 -8.58 -4.05
CA ALA A 540 54.12 -7.40 -4.70
C ALA A 540 53.77 -7.34 -6.20
N LEU A 541 53.94 -8.44 -6.95
CA LEU A 541 53.61 -8.52 -8.38
C LEU A 541 52.11 -8.31 -8.65
N LYS A 542 51.21 -8.89 -7.84
CA LYS A 542 49.75 -8.67 -7.95
C LYS A 542 49.38 -7.19 -7.83
N ALA A 543 50.11 -6.41 -7.04
CA ALA A 543 49.89 -4.97 -6.92
C ALA A 543 50.55 -4.18 -8.06
N LEU A 544 51.80 -4.49 -8.41
CA LEU A 544 52.59 -3.79 -9.45
C LEU A 544 52.06 -3.97 -10.88
N LEU A 545 51.45 -5.13 -11.16
CA LEU A 545 50.82 -5.42 -12.45
C LEU A 545 49.36 -4.92 -12.56
N ARG A 546 48.74 -4.53 -11.43
CA ARG A 546 47.37 -3.99 -11.35
C ARG A 546 47.35 -2.46 -11.34
N LYS A 547 48.31 -1.82 -10.66
CA LYS A 547 48.64 -0.41 -10.85
C LYS A 547 49.04 -0.17 -12.30
#